data_AF-A0A7S0ZJD6-F1
#
_entry.id   AF-A0A7S0ZJD6-F1
#
_cell.length_a   1.000
_cell.length_b   1.000
_cell.length_c   1.000
_cell.angle_alpha   90.00
_cell.angle_beta   90.00
_cell.angle_gamma   90.00
#
_symmetry.space_group_name_H-M   'P 1'
#
loop_
_entity.id
_entity.type
_entity.pdbx_description
1 polymer ?
#
loop_
_entity_poly.entity_id
_entity_poly.type
_entity_poly.pdbx_seq_one_letter_code
_entity_poly.pdbx_strand_id
1 'polypeptide(L)'
;RSGLLVILDVNGALLMRVHRASNSVLNTLNQIRKYDCILNNRYIWLRPYLDPFLKYLLNRHSVGVWSSMQTQNVTATVNEVFHIHQCLPPNALYKESMKWDVGSLAHGLSELSVSSEQSQHKLEFVFDRLATEPDPRGPKAHSTLKNLSQVWKLKGGKLYSADTTVIIDDSDEKLRLQPRNLVKVPEFETEDGSNVDLLGDDALIWLAMYIELITNGGILVGDVREKIGAVSFAAFCKQGRVWLKDEHDGRSLKDVSEWPNSRQEFLREVRKWTQKTKESDADESQQNKLDAELAQMITKVNIESNLEPK
;
A
#
# COMPACT_ATOMS: atom_id res chain seq x y z
N ARG A 1 -1.12 14.72 -11.77
CA ARG A 1 -1.16 13.43 -11.01
C ARG A 1 -0.07 12.53 -11.56
N SER A 2 0.52 11.68 -10.73
CA SER A 2 1.74 10.89 -10.98
C SER A 2 1.64 9.73 -11.97
N GLY A 3 0.45 9.47 -12.54
CA GLY A 3 0.16 8.27 -13.34
C GLY A 3 -0.03 6.99 -12.50
N LEU A 4 0.24 7.02 -11.19
CA LEU A 4 0.02 5.89 -10.29
C LEU A 4 -1.40 5.89 -9.72
N LEU A 5 -2.05 4.71 -9.76
CA LEU A 5 -3.21 4.38 -8.95
C LEU A 5 -2.78 3.74 -7.64
N VAL A 6 -3.22 4.33 -6.52
CA VAL A 6 -3.03 3.81 -5.17
C VAL A 6 -4.39 3.34 -4.64
N ILE A 7 -4.51 2.06 -4.32
CA ILE A 7 -5.71 1.46 -3.74
C ILE A 7 -5.47 1.23 -2.26
N LEU A 8 -6.37 1.71 -1.41
CA LEU A 8 -6.26 1.61 0.04
C LEU A 8 -7.22 0.55 0.58
N ASP A 9 -6.71 -0.46 1.29
CA ASP A 9 -7.53 -1.10 2.33
C ASP A 9 -7.77 -0.11 3.47
N VAL A 10 -8.75 -0.41 4.32
CA VAL A 10 -9.23 0.49 5.37
C VAL A 10 -8.95 -0.09 6.74
N ASN A 11 -9.60 -1.20 7.09
CA ASN A 11 -9.40 -1.87 8.38
C ASN A 11 -8.04 -2.57 8.39
N GLY A 12 -7.26 -2.42 9.47
CA GLY A 12 -5.91 -2.96 9.58
C GLY A 12 -4.85 -2.13 8.85
N ALA A 13 -5.21 -1.36 7.81
CA ALA A 13 -4.28 -0.49 7.10
C ALA A 13 -4.32 0.97 7.59
N LEU A 14 -5.49 1.60 7.59
CA LEU A 14 -5.68 3.03 7.91
C LEU A 14 -6.30 3.28 9.28
N LEU A 15 -6.99 2.27 9.82
CA LEU A 15 -7.70 2.37 11.08
C LEU A 15 -7.95 0.98 11.67
N MET A 16 -8.26 0.98 12.96
CA MET A 16 -8.68 -0.19 13.72
C MET A 16 -10.17 -0.07 14.08
N ARG A 17 -10.90 -1.20 14.07
CA ARG A 17 -12.33 -1.24 14.42
C ARG A 17 -12.61 -2.30 15.47
N VAL A 18 -12.98 -1.88 16.69
CA VAL A 18 -13.31 -2.81 17.78
C VAL A 18 -14.82 -2.83 18.01
N HIS A 19 -15.42 -4.02 18.06
CA HIS A 19 -16.85 -4.16 18.32
C HIS A 19 -17.21 -3.73 19.75
N ARG A 20 -18.37 -3.09 19.94
CA ARG A 20 -18.83 -2.59 21.24
C ARG A 20 -18.93 -3.67 22.33
N ALA A 21 -19.15 -4.92 21.94
CA ALA A 21 -19.22 -6.04 22.88
C ALA A 21 -17.85 -6.47 23.44
N SER A 22 -16.73 -6.01 22.86
CA SER A 22 -15.37 -6.39 23.27
C SER A 22 -14.88 -5.58 24.47
N ASN A 23 -15.63 -5.59 25.58
CA ASN A 23 -15.43 -4.69 26.73
C ASN A 23 -14.00 -4.71 27.29
N SER A 24 -13.36 -5.88 27.41
CA SER A 24 -11.98 -6.00 27.91
C SER A 24 -10.99 -5.21 27.05
N VAL A 25 -11.00 -5.48 25.74
CA VAL A 25 -10.14 -4.81 24.76
C VAL A 25 -10.42 -3.31 24.73
N LEU A 26 -11.70 -2.91 24.75
CA LEU A 26 -12.08 -1.50 24.78
C LEU A 26 -11.58 -0.77 26.01
N ASN A 27 -11.63 -1.39 27.19
CA ASN A 27 -11.13 -0.79 28.43
C ASN A 27 -9.62 -0.55 28.35
N THR A 28 -8.85 -1.55 27.90
CA THR A 28 -7.39 -1.43 27.71
C THR A 28 -7.04 -0.32 26.72
N LEU A 29 -7.65 -0.34 25.54
CA LEU A 29 -7.33 0.65 24.49
C LEU A 29 -7.70 2.07 24.90
N ASN A 30 -8.85 2.26 25.57
CA ASN A 30 -9.28 3.58 26.03
C ASN A 30 -8.42 4.15 27.16
N GLN A 31 -7.70 3.32 27.90
CA GLN A 31 -6.67 3.80 28.85
C GLN A 31 -5.44 4.35 28.14
N ILE A 32 -5.12 3.84 26.94
CA ILE A 32 -3.97 4.27 26.13
C ILE A 32 -4.32 5.51 25.31
N ARG A 33 -5.39 5.43 24.48
CA ARG A 33 -5.88 6.53 23.64
C ARG A 33 -7.38 6.37 23.47
N LYS A 34 -8.14 7.44 23.68
CA LYS A 34 -9.57 7.46 23.39
C LYS A 34 -9.80 7.22 21.89
N TYR A 35 -10.81 6.41 21.56
CA TYR A 35 -11.29 6.24 20.18
C TYR A 35 -11.64 7.60 19.54
N ASP A 36 -11.54 7.68 18.21
CA ASP A 36 -11.83 8.89 17.46
C ASP A 36 -13.33 9.03 17.17
N CYS A 37 -14.00 7.94 16.82
CA CYS A 37 -15.45 7.93 16.57
C CYS A 37 -16.09 6.55 16.80
N ILE A 38 -17.42 6.49 16.71
CA ILE A 38 -18.20 5.25 16.81
C ILE A 38 -19.04 5.11 15.54
N LEU A 39 -18.89 4.01 14.82
CA LEU A 39 -19.62 3.71 13.58
C LEU A 39 -20.20 2.29 13.64
N ASN A 40 -21.51 2.15 13.42
CA ASN A 40 -22.20 0.84 13.35
C ASN A 40 -21.83 -0.13 14.50
N ASN A 41 -21.96 0.34 15.75
CA ASN A 41 -21.59 -0.41 16.98
C ASN A 41 -20.10 -0.79 17.08
N ARG A 42 -19.22 -0.07 16.38
CA ARG A 42 -17.77 -0.24 16.50
C ARG A 42 -17.09 1.05 16.88
N TYR A 43 -16.16 0.95 17.82
CA TYR A 43 -15.24 2.03 18.17
C TYR A 43 -14.10 2.04 17.17
N ILE A 44 -13.75 3.22 16.69
CA ILE A 44 -12.78 3.43 15.62
C ILE A 44 -11.57 4.18 16.18
N TRP A 45 -10.38 3.66 15.93
CA TRP A 45 -9.13 4.37 16.11
C TRP A 45 -8.50 4.58 14.73
N LEU A 46 -8.38 5.82 14.30
CA LEU A 46 -7.59 6.21 13.15
C LEU A 46 -6.12 5.91 13.43
N ARG A 47 -5.43 5.42 12.41
CA ARG A 47 -3.98 5.22 12.48
C ARG A 47 -3.28 6.58 12.57
N PRO A 48 -2.25 6.75 13.41
CA PRO A 48 -1.52 8.00 13.49
C PRO A 48 -1.05 8.49 12.11
N TYR A 49 -1.07 9.81 11.92
CA TYR A 49 -0.69 10.49 10.65
C TYR A 49 -1.60 10.24 9.45
N LEU A 50 -2.83 9.74 9.66
CA LEU A 50 -3.79 9.53 8.58
C LEU A 50 -4.11 10.81 7.80
N ASP A 51 -4.35 11.92 8.50
CA ASP A 51 -4.61 13.25 7.92
C ASP A 51 -3.55 13.69 6.89
N PRO A 52 -2.28 13.87 7.29
CA PRO A 52 -1.24 14.30 6.35
C PRO A 52 -0.96 13.26 5.26
N PHE A 53 -1.11 11.97 5.56
CA PHE A 53 -0.96 10.89 4.58
C PHE A 53 -2.01 10.96 3.47
N LEU A 54 -3.29 11.08 3.81
CA LEU A 54 -4.38 11.18 2.83
C LEU A 54 -4.25 12.46 2.00
N LYS A 55 -3.92 13.60 2.64
CA LYS A 55 -3.63 14.85 1.92
C LYS A 55 -2.49 14.66 0.94
N TYR A 56 -1.38 14.04 1.33
CA TYR A 56 -0.27 13.74 0.44
C TYR A 56 -0.71 12.90 -0.77
N LEU A 57 -1.43 11.80 -0.51
CA LEU A 57 -1.86 10.85 -1.54
C LEU A 57 -2.79 11.49 -2.56
N LEU A 58 -3.87 12.11 -2.08
CA LEU A 58 -4.94 12.63 -2.94
C LEU A 58 -4.52 13.86 -3.74
N ASN A 59 -3.48 14.57 -3.29
CA ASN A 59 -2.88 15.67 -4.04
C ASN A 59 -2.04 15.17 -5.24
N ARG A 60 -1.48 13.96 -5.17
CA ARG A 60 -0.44 13.50 -6.10
C ARG A 60 -0.84 12.32 -6.96
N HIS A 61 -1.70 11.44 -6.46
CA HIS A 61 -2.01 10.14 -7.06
C HIS A 61 -3.50 10.04 -7.37
N SER A 62 -3.85 9.12 -8.27
CA SER A 62 -5.21 8.61 -8.33
C SER A 62 -5.40 7.66 -7.15
N VAL A 63 -6.47 7.83 -6.38
CA VAL A 63 -6.68 7.05 -5.14
C VAL A 63 -8.02 6.34 -5.20
N GLY A 64 -8.02 5.03 -4.96
CA GLY A 64 -9.23 4.23 -4.76
C GLY A 64 -9.25 3.62 -3.36
N VAL A 65 -10.42 3.24 -2.87
CA VAL A 65 -10.58 2.43 -1.66
C VAL A 65 -11.08 1.05 -2.05
N TRP A 66 -10.54 0.00 -1.43
CA TRP A 66 -11.06 -1.36 -1.59
C TRP A 66 -10.98 -2.11 -0.27
N SER A 67 -12.13 -2.28 0.38
CA SER A 67 -12.23 -2.95 1.67
C SER A 67 -13.06 -4.23 1.60
N SER A 68 -12.69 -5.24 2.39
CA SER A 68 -13.49 -6.48 2.55
C SER A 68 -14.71 -6.31 3.47
N MET A 69 -15.00 -5.08 3.91
CA MET A 69 -16.18 -4.71 4.69
C MET A 69 -17.47 -4.81 3.86
N GLN A 70 -18.58 -5.16 4.50
CA GLN A 70 -19.92 -5.00 3.90
C GLN A 70 -20.19 -3.54 3.53
N THR A 71 -21.02 -3.32 2.50
CA THR A 71 -21.35 -2.01 1.91
C THR A 71 -21.64 -0.94 2.97
N GLN A 72 -22.62 -1.19 3.85
CA GLN A 72 -23.01 -0.25 4.91
C GLN A 72 -21.86 0.16 5.85
N ASN A 73 -20.89 -0.74 6.06
CA ASN A 73 -19.74 -0.47 6.91
C ASN A 73 -18.67 0.32 6.18
N VAL A 74 -18.36 -0.01 4.91
CA VAL A 74 -17.38 0.77 4.15
C VAL A 74 -17.90 2.16 3.86
N THR A 75 -19.18 2.32 3.53
CA THR A 75 -19.78 3.63 3.24
C THR A 75 -19.70 4.54 4.45
N ALA A 76 -20.14 4.06 5.62
CA ALA A 76 -20.04 4.83 6.87
C ALA A 76 -18.59 5.19 7.21
N THR A 77 -17.67 4.23 7.06
CA THR A 77 -16.25 4.43 7.40
C THR A 77 -15.56 5.41 6.46
N VAL A 78 -15.75 5.26 5.14
CA VAL A 78 -15.15 6.15 4.14
C VAL A 78 -15.73 7.55 4.26
N ASN A 79 -17.05 7.69 4.46
CA ASN A 79 -17.65 9.00 4.68
C ASN A 79 -17.04 9.66 5.91
N GLU A 80 -16.98 8.98 7.06
CA GLU A 80 -16.42 9.57 8.27
C GLU A 80 -14.95 9.96 8.08
N VAL A 81 -14.09 9.01 7.66
CA VAL A 81 -12.65 9.24 7.52
C VAL A 81 -12.35 10.30 6.46
N PHE A 82 -12.88 10.15 5.25
CA PHE A 82 -12.52 11.07 4.17
C PHE A 82 -13.29 12.41 4.24
N HIS A 83 -14.42 12.49 4.95
CA HIS A 83 -15.08 13.78 5.22
C HIS A 83 -14.36 14.56 6.31
N ILE A 84 -13.97 13.93 7.43
CA ILE A 84 -13.19 14.58 8.52
C ILE A 84 -11.93 15.23 7.94
N HIS A 85 -11.28 14.54 7.00
CA HIS A 85 -10.05 15.01 6.38
C HIS A 85 -10.27 15.97 5.20
N GLN A 86 -11.51 16.47 5.00
CA GLN A 86 -11.91 17.37 3.90
C GLN A 86 -11.54 16.84 2.50
N CYS A 87 -11.46 15.52 2.38
CA CYS A 87 -11.11 14.82 1.16
C CYS A 87 -12.35 14.56 0.29
N LEU A 88 -13.56 14.87 0.77
CA LEU A 88 -14.81 14.75 0.03
C LEU A 88 -15.53 16.11 -0.09
N PRO A 89 -16.21 16.40 -1.21
CA PRO A 89 -17.19 17.48 -1.29
C PRO A 89 -18.15 17.46 -0.09
N PRO A 90 -18.61 18.62 0.43
CA PRO A 90 -19.69 18.68 1.43
C PRO A 90 -20.96 17.94 1.02
N ASN A 91 -21.16 17.70 -0.29
CA ASN A 91 -22.32 17.02 -0.87
C ASN A 91 -21.99 15.64 -1.48
N ALA A 92 -20.82 15.06 -1.18
CA ALA A 92 -20.41 13.74 -1.69
C ALA A 92 -21.07 12.60 -0.91
N LEU A 93 -22.35 12.73 -0.58
CA LEU A 93 -23.11 11.64 0.00
C LEU A 93 -23.12 10.52 -1.04
N TYR A 94 -22.47 9.42 -0.67
CA TYR A 94 -22.46 8.15 -1.38
C TYR A 94 -23.88 7.82 -1.83
N LYS A 95 -24.21 8.02 -3.11
CA LYS A 95 -25.48 7.52 -3.64
C LYS A 95 -25.37 6.00 -3.68
N GLU A 96 -26.19 5.33 -2.87
CA GLU A 96 -26.31 3.88 -2.69
C GLU A 96 -26.61 3.06 -3.98
N SER A 97 -26.41 3.59 -5.18
CA SER A 97 -26.95 3.02 -6.42
C SER A 97 -25.97 2.92 -7.59
N MET A 98 -24.66 2.94 -7.38
CA MET A 98 -23.73 2.38 -8.38
C MET A 98 -23.63 0.86 -8.17
N LYS A 99 -24.72 0.16 -8.52
CA LYS A 99 -24.64 -1.25 -8.92
C LYS A 99 -23.77 -1.29 -10.17
N TRP A 100 -22.54 -1.76 -10.05
CA TRP A 100 -21.68 -2.01 -11.19
C TRP A 100 -22.20 -3.25 -11.92
N ASP A 101 -23.10 -3.04 -12.87
CA ASP A 101 -23.41 -4.04 -13.87
C ASP A 101 -22.21 -4.12 -14.82
N VAL A 102 -21.42 -5.18 -14.67
CA VAL A 102 -20.22 -5.45 -15.48
C VAL A 102 -20.59 -5.75 -16.95
N GLY A 103 -21.88 -5.70 -17.31
CA GLY A 103 -22.41 -5.97 -18.65
C GLY A 103 -22.85 -4.76 -19.50
N SER A 104 -22.88 -3.52 -18.99
CA SER A 104 -23.41 -2.38 -19.76
C SER A 104 -22.42 -1.22 -19.92
N LEU A 105 -21.56 -1.33 -20.94
CA LEU A 105 -20.82 -0.22 -21.53
C LEU A 105 -21.57 0.24 -22.78
N ALA A 106 -22.33 1.33 -22.70
CA ALA A 106 -22.49 2.32 -23.77
C ALA A 106 -23.47 3.43 -23.34
N HIS A 107 -23.11 4.66 -23.70
CA HIS A 107 -23.93 5.88 -23.70
C HIS A 107 -24.01 6.73 -22.42
N GLY A 108 -23.36 7.90 -22.51
CA GLY A 108 -23.94 9.16 -22.05
C GLY A 108 -23.48 9.66 -20.69
N LEU A 109 -22.42 10.48 -20.68
CA LEU A 109 -22.24 11.49 -19.63
C LEU A 109 -22.15 12.85 -20.31
N SER A 110 -23.26 13.59 -20.25
CA SER A 110 -23.31 15.01 -20.59
C SER A 110 -22.58 15.83 -19.52
N GLU A 111 -21.81 16.80 -19.99
CA GLU A 111 -21.07 17.78 -19.20
C GLU A 111 -21.99 18.52 -18.23
N LEU A 112 -21.62 18.54 -16.96
CA LEU A 112 -22.08 19.51 -15.98
C LEU A 112 -20.87 20.33 -15.56
N SER A 113 -20.78 21.52 -16.15
CA SER A 113 -19.83 22.56 -15.82
C SER A 113 -20.14 23.11 -14.43
N VAL A 114 -19.18 22.95 -13.51
CA VAL A 114 -19.11 23.72 -12.26
C VAL A 114 -17.80 24.50 -12.30
N SER A 115 -17.94 25.79 -12.03
CA SER A 115 -16.92 26.82 -12.09
C SER A 115 -15.71 26.56 -11.17
N SER A 116 -14.63 27.20 -11.58
CA SER A 116 -13.22 27.09 -11.22
C SER A 116 -12.83 27.28 -9.74
N GLU A 117 -11.75 26.60 -9.35
CA GLU A 117 -10.85 26.82 -8.19
C GLU A 117 -11.12 26.14 -6.83
N GLN A 118 -11.84 25.02 -6.80
CA GLN A 118 -11.70 24.04 -5.70
C GLN A 118 -11.61 22.63 -6.29
N SER A 119 -10.40 22.21 -6.67
CA SER A 119 -10.14 20.84 -7.13
C SER A 119 -10.31 19.86 -5.96
N GLN A 120 -11.55 19.43 -5.73
CA GLN A 120 -11.91 18.41 -4.74
C GLN A 120 -11.07 17.14 -4.95
N HIS A 121 -10.44 16.69 -3.88
CA HIS A 121 -9.66 15.46 -3.78
C HIS A 121 -10.52 14.19 -3.94
N LYS A 122 -11.09 13.97 -5.13
CA LYS A 122 -12.04 12.88 -5.36
C LYS A 122 -11.36 11.52 -5.48
N LEU A 123 -11.86 10.54 -4.71
CA LEU A 123 -11.56 9.12 -4.88
C LEU A 123 -12.04 8.63 -6.26
N GLU A 124 -11.24 7.80 -6.92
CA GLU A 124 -11.58 7.19 -8.21
C GLU A 124 -12.74 6.20 -8.09
N PHE A 125 -12.73 5.41 -7.00
CA PHE A 125 -13.75 4.42 -6.66
C PHE A 125 -13.67 4.05 -5.18
N VAL A 126 -14.75 3.46 -4.68
CA VAL A 126 -14.82 2.81 -3.37
C VAL A 126 -15.42 1.44 -3.60
N PHE A 127 -14.64 0.40 -3.34
CA PHE A 127 -15.04 -0.99 -3.44
C PHE A 127 -15.23 -1.58 -2.05
N ASP A 128 -16.30 -2.36 -1.93
CA ASP A 128 -16.69 -3.09 -0.75
C ASP A 128 -16.48 -4.60 -0.97
N ARG A 129 -16.99 -5.39 -0.03
CA ARG A 129 -16.94 -6.85 -0.09
C ARG A 129 -17.58 -7.44 -1.36
N LEU A 130 -18.58 -6.82 -1.97
CA LEU A 130 -19.23 -7.34 -3.17
C LEU A 130 -18.32 -7.27 -4.40
N ALA A 131 -17.33 -6.38 -4.40
CA ALA A 131 -16.30 -6.34 -5.42
C ALA A 131 -15.20 -7.39 -5.20
N THR A 132 -15.19 -8.12 -4.08
CA THR A 132 -14.20 -9.17 -3.79
C THR A 132 -14.66 -10.54 -4.28
N GLU A 133 -13.71 -11.42 -4.54
CA GLU A 133 -13.97 -12.81 -4.91
C GLU A 133 -13.87 -13.71 -3.66
N PRO A 134 -14.71 -14.75 -3.49
CA PRO A 134 -14.53 -15.72 -2.42
C PRO A 134 -13.17 -16.40 -2.52
N ASP A 135 -12.53 -16.62 -1.38
CA ASP A 135 -11.24 -17.29 -1.32
C ASP A 135 -11.36 -18.67 -0.67
N PRO A 136 -11.50 -19.75 -1.47
CA PRO A 136 -11.64 -21.11 -0.93
C PRO A 136 -10.36 -21.63 -0.27
N ARG A 137 -9.21 -20.98 -0.51
CA ARG A 137 -7.92 -21.35 0.11
C ARG A 137 -7.60 -20.51 1.33
N GLY A 138 -8.42 -19.52 1.65
CA GLY A 138 -8.18 -18.64 2.78
C GLY A 138 -8.41 -19.32 4.13
N PRO A 139 -7.87 -18.76 5.21
CA PRO A 139 -7.90 -19.37 6.55
C PRO A 139 -9.31 -19.46 7.14
N LYS A 140 -10.26 -18.67 6.62
CA LYS A 140 -11.64 -18.59 7.09
C LYS A 140 -12.60 -18.86 5.93
N ALA A 141 -13.76 -19.45 6.20
CA ALA A 141 -14.82 -19.69 5.20
C ALA A 141 -15.30 -18.40 4.49
N HIS A 142 -15.09 -17.24 5.12
CA HIS A 142 -15.44 -15.92 4.59
C HIS A 142 -14.22 -15.14 4.10
N SER A 143 -13.09 -15.80 3.83
CA SER A 143 -11.91 -15.15 3.23
C SER A 143 -12.23 -14.65 1.82
N THR A 144 -11.59 -13.57 1.40
CA THR A 144 -11.84 -12.95 0.10
C THR A 144 -10.56 -12.51 -0.59
N LEU A 145 -10.58 -12.48 -1.93
CA LEU A 145 -9.52 -11.99 -2.81
C LEU A 145 -9.93 -10.65 -3.43
N LYS A 146 -8.96 -9.76 -3.61
CA LYS A 146 -9.08 -8.51 -4.38
C LYS A 146 -8.40 -8.72 -5.74
N ASN A 147 -9.19 -8.91 -6.79
CA ASN A 147 -8.66 -9.17 -8.13
C ASN A 147 -8.43 -7.86 -8.90
N LEU A 148 -7.19 -7.38 -8.94
CA LEU A 148 -6.84 -6.11 -9.59
C LEU A 148 -7.20 -6.06 -11.09
N SER A 149 -7.37 -7.21 -11.75
CA SER A 149 -7.84 -7.26 -13.14
C SER A 149 -9.22 -6.61 -13.31
N GLN A 150 -10.05 -6.61 -12.27
CA GLN A 150 -11.34 -5.91 -12.29
C GLN A 150 -11.15 -4.38 -12.31
N VAL A 151 -10.18 -3.88 -11.55
CA VAL A 151 -9.82 -2.45 -11.53
C VAL A 151 -9.24 -2.01 -12.87
N TRP A 152 -8.39 -2.84 -13.48
CA TRP A 152 -7.78 -2.49 -14.77
C TRP A 152 -8.80 -2.44 -15.91
N LYS A 153 -9.95 -3.11 -15.78
CA LYS A 153 -11.05 -3.00 -16.74
C LYS A 153 -11.86 -1.70 -16.58
N LEU A 154 -11.73 -1.00 -15.45
CA LEU A 154 -12.44 0.26 -15.23
C LEU A 154 -12.11 1.26 -16.35
N LYS A 155 -13.11 2.07 -16.70
CA LYS A 155 -12.97 3.11 -17.73
C LYS A 155 -12.41 2.56 -19.06
N GLY A 156 -12.79 1.32 -19.40
CA GLY A 156 -12.48 0.69 -20.68
C GLY A 156 -11.06 0.18 -20.84
N GLY A 157 -10.31 -0.07 -19.76
CA GLY A 157 -8.99 -0.70 -19.88
C GLY A 157 -7.82 0.25 -20.09
N LYS A 158 -8.06 1.57 -20.10
CA LYS A 158 -7.10 2.55 -20.65
C LYS A 158 -6.32 3.35 -19.61
N LEU A 159 -6.79 3.38 -18.36
CA LEU A 159 -6.21 4.27 -17.35
C LEU A 159 -5.21 3.58 -16.42
N TYR A 160 -5.45 2.31 -16.09
CA TYR A 160 -4.71 1.62 -15.04
C TYR A 160 -4.37 0.21 -15.49
N SER A 161 -3.19 -0.24 -15.11
CA SER A 161 -2.60 -1.51 -15.49
C SER A 161 -1.72 -2.04 -14.37
N ALA A 162 -1.19 -3.25 -14.53
CA ALA A 162 -0.37 -3.88 -13.51
C ALA A 162 0.91 -3.10 -13.17
N ASP A 163 1.46 -2.37 -14.13
CA ASP A 163 2.67 -1.54 -13.97
C ASP A 163 2.40 -0.16 -13.35
N THR A 164 1.14 0.26 -13.24
CA THR A 164 0.71 1.58 -12.76
C THR A 164 -0.22 1.52 -11.55
N THR A 165 -0.40 0.34 -10.94
CA THR A 165 -1.31 0.13 -9.81
C THR A 165 -0.58 -0.41 -8.60
N VAL A 166 -0.81 0.17 -7.44
CA VAL A 166 -0.40 -0.37 -6.14
C VAL A 166 -1.62 -0.51 -5.26
N ILE A 167 -1.66 -1.59 -4.47
CA ILE A 167 -2.61 -1.75 -3.38
C ILE A 167 -1.88 -1.84 -2.06
N ILE A 168 -2.35 -1.06 -1.10
CA ILE A 168 -1.87 -1.03 0.28
C ILE A 168 -2.83 -1.87 1.09
N ASP A 169 -2.33 -2.96 1.65
CA ASP A 169 -3.08 -3.92 2.44
C ASP A 169 -2.20 -4.47 3.55
N ASP A 170 -2.78 -4.86 4.66
CA ASP A 170 -2.10 -5.56 5.75
C ASP A 170 -1.93 -7.08 5.46
N SER A 171 -2.70 -7.62 4.52
CA SER A 171 -2.84 -9.06 4.29
C SER A 171 -2.33 -9.52 2.92
N ASP A 172 -1.35 -10.43 2.90
CA ASP A 172 -0.88 -11.07 1.65
C ASP A 172 -1.97 -11.89 0.96
N GLU A 173 -2.78 -12.59 1.77
CA GLU A 173 -3.82 -13.53 1.32
C GLU A 173 -4.81 -12.86 0.36
N LYS A 174 -5.20 -11.61 0.64
CA LYS A 174 -6.18 -10.85 -0.15
C LYS A 174 -5.67 -10.54 -1.55
N LEU A 175 -4.36 -10.53 -1.79
CA LEU A 175 -3.74 -10.17 -3.07
C LEU A 175 -2.97 -11.32 -3.73
N ARG A 176 -3.28 -12.56 -3.39
CA ARG A 176 -2.64 -13.75 -4.00
C ARG A 176 -2.67 -13.81 -5.52
N LEU A 177 -3.63 -13.16 -6.18
CA LEU A 177 -3.71 -13.13 -7.64
C LEU A 177 -2.72 -12.14 -8.28
N GLN A 178 -2.32 -11.08 -7.55
CA GLN A 178 -1.40 -10.05 -8.01
C GLN A 178 -0.43 -9.61 -6.88
N PRO A 179 0.38 -10.54 -6.33
CA PRO A 179 1.20 -10.25 -5.14
C PRO A 179 2.26 -9.17 -5.39
N ARG A 180 2.72 -8.99 -6.63
CA ARG A 180 3.72 -7.96 -6.99
C ARG A 180 3.18 -6.53 -6.97
N ASN A 181 1.86 -6.35 -6.84
CA ASN A 181 1.21 -5.04 -6.73
C ASN A 181 0.93 -4.64 -5.27
N LEU A 182 1.19 -5.55 -4.32
CA LEU A 182 0.96 -5.33 -2.90
C LEU A 182 2.11 -4.55 -2.26
N VAL A 183 1.78 -3.46 -1.59
CA VAL A 183 2.60 -2.85 -0.56
C VAL A 183 2.04 -3.27 0.79
N LYS A 184 2.64 -4.31 1.39
CA LYS A 184 2.18 -4.85 2.66
C LYS A 184 2.58 -3.92 3.80
N VAL A 185 1.59 -3.38 4.51
CA VAL A 185 1.81 -2.58 5.73
C VAL A 185 1.69 -3.45 6.98
N PRO A 186 2.32 -3.07 8.11
CA PRO A 186 2.01 -3.69 9.39
C PRO A 186 0.53 -3.50 9.71
N GLU A 187 -0.12 -4.58 10.16
CA GLU A 187 -1.50 -4.55 10.60
C GLU A 187 -1.65 -3.60 11.80
N PHE A 188 -2.61 -2.68 11.70
CA PHE A 188 -3.04 -1.76 12.74
C PHE A 188 -4.33 -2.29 13.35
N GLU A 189 -4.25 -3.46 13.95
CA GLU A 189 -5.34 -4.14 14.63
C GLU A 189 -4.79 -4.97 15.79
N THR A 190 -5.65 -5.26 16.76
CA THR A 190 -5.32 -6.14 17.87
C THR A 190 -6.50 -7.04 18.17
N GLU A 191 -6.23 -8.33 18.35
CA GLU A 191 -7.25 -9.28 18.82
C GLU A 191 -7.49 -9.16 20.34
N ASP A 192 -6.53 -8.61 21.11
CA ASP A 192 -6.52 -8.62 22.58
C ASP A 192 -6.18 -7.27 23.26
N GLY A 193 -5.92 -6.21 22.51
CA GLY A 193 -5.54 -4.89 23.00
C GLY A 193 -4.04 -4.67 23.22
N SER A 194 -3.19 -5.71 23.14
CA SER A 194 -1.84 -5.67 23.73
C SER A 194 -0.72 -5.25 22.76
N ASN A 195 -0.96 -5.25 21.45
CA ASN A 195 0.10 -5.16 20.45
C ASN A 195 -0.06 -4.03 19.42
N VAL A 196 -0.99 -3.09 19.64
CA VAL A 196 -1.16 -1.92 18.77
C VAL A 196 -0.58 -0.68 19.42
N ASP A 197 0.40 -0.08 18.74
CA ASP A 197 0.96 1.20 19.13
C ASP A 197 0.06 2.37 18.68
N LEU A 198 -0.95 2.70 19.49
CA LEU A 198 -1.94 3.73 19.18
C LEU A 198 -1.36 5.15 19.12
N LEU A 199 -0.17 5.38 19.67
CA LEU A 199 0.45 6.71 19.80
C LEU A 199 1.71 6.85 18.95
N GLY A 200 2.52 5.79 18.90
CA GLY A 200 3.84 5.75 18.28
C GLY A 200 3.88 5.24 16.84
N ASP A 201 2.83 4.58 16.33
CA ASP A 201 2.82 4.04 14.96
C ASP A 201 3.19 5.13 13.93
N ASP A 202 4.20 4.83 13.12
CA ASP A 202 4.79 5.73 12.12
C ASP A 202 4.58 5.21 10.68
N ALA A 203 3.80 4.15 10.51
CA ALA A 203 3.76 3.41 9.24
C ALA A 203 3.23 4.25 8.10
N LEU A 204 2.25 5.12 8.32
CA LEU A 204 1.70 6.00 7.26
C LEU A 204 2.69 7.08 6.82
N ILE A 205 3.58 7.53 7.70
CA ILE A 205 4.67 8.45 7.32
C ILE A 205 5.64 7.72 6.38
N TRP A 206 6.12 6.55 6.81
CA TRP A 206 7.02 5.74 5.98
C TRP A 206 6.39 5.37 4.65
N LEU A 207 5.09 5.09 4.65
CA LEU A 207 4.35 4.75 3.45
C LEU A 207 4.30 5.90 2.44
N ALA A 208 4.08 7.14 2.90
CA ALA A 208 4.19 8.31 2.03
C ALA A 208 5.59 8.45 1.40
N MET A 209 6.64 8.22 2.20
CA MET A 209 8.02 8.27 1.72
C MET A 209 8.33 7.16 0.71
N TYR A 210 7.84 5.95 0.98
CA TYR A 210 8.00 4.80 0.11
C TYR A 210 7.27 5.00 -1.22
N ILE A 211 6.07 5.58 -1.20
CA ILE A 211 5.34 5.92 -2.42
C ILE A 211 6.09 6.99 -3.22
N GLU A 212 6.71 7.98 -2.58
CA GLU A 212 7.59 8.92 -3.28
C GLU A 212 8.82 8.25 -3.89
N LEU A 213 9.43 7.29 -3.20
CA LEU A 213 10.55 6.52 -3.75
C LEU A 213 10.13 5.81 -5.04
N ILE A 214 9.07 5.00 -5.00
CA ILE A 214 8.64 4.21 -6.17
C ILE A 214 8.06 5.09 -7.28
N THR A 215 7.51 6.25 -6.96
CA THR A 215 7.07 7.24 -7.94
C THR A 215 8.10 8.30 -8.26
N ASN A 216 9.38 8.12 -7.91
CA ASN A 216 10.45 9.09 -8.18
C ASN A 216 10.06 10.57 -7.90
N GLY A 217 9.45 10.85 -6.74
CA GLY A 217 8.99 12.19 -6.37
C GLY A 217 7.67 12.62 -7.03
N GLY A 218 6.83 11.67 -7.43
CA GLY A 218 5.50 11.93 -7.99
C GLY A 218 5.38 11.80 -9.51
N ILE A 219 6.37 11.22 -10.20
CA ILE A 219 6.31 10.82 -11.60
C ILE A 219 6.69 9.34 -11.70
N LEU A 220 5.70 8.48 -11.94
CA LEU A 220 5.98 7.07 -12.17
C LEU A 220 6.69 6.88 -13.52
N VAL A 221 7.91 6.36 -13.48
CA VAL A 221 8.69 5.92 -14.64
C VAL A 221 8.91 4.42 -14.52
N GLY A 222 8.55 3.66 -15.57
CA GLY A 222 8.68 2.21 -15.61
C GLY A 222 7.62 1.48 -14.78
N ASP A 223 7.86 0.18 -14.54
CA ASP A 223 6.94 -0.71 -13.85
C ASP A 223 7.05 -0.58 -12.33
N VAL A 224 5.95 -0.20 -11.67
CA VAL A 224 5.91 -0.05 -10.20
C VAL A 224 6.24 -1.37 -9.47
N ARG A 225 5.94 -2.52 -10.07
CA ARG A 225 6.18 -3.86 -9.50
C ARG A 225 7.66 -4.20 -9.44
N GLU A 226 8.46 -3.65 -10.34
CA GLU A 226 9.93 -3.79 -10.29
C GLU A 226 10.51 -2.99 -9.13
N LYS A 227 9.93 -1.83 -8.85
CA LYS A 227 10.37 -0.96 -7.74
C LYS A 227 9.98 -1.53 -6.39
N ILE A 228 8.76 -2.06 -6.28
CA ILE A 228 8.32 -2.81 -5.09
C ILE A 228 9.19 -4.04 -4.87
N GLY A 229 9.50 -4.78 -5.95
CA GLY A 229 10.38 -5.94 -5.90
C GLY A 229 11.82 -5.61 -5.52
N ALA A 230 12.33 -4.45 -5.92
CA ALA A 230 13.71 -4.02 -5.61
C ALA A 230 13.89 -3.68 -4.13
N VAL A 231 12.88 -3.13 -3.46
CA VAL A 231 12.91 -2.88 -2.02
C VAL A 231 11.49 -2.98 -1.47
N SER A 232 11.22 -3.98 -0.63
CA SER A 232 9.92 -4.11 0.02
C SER A 232 9.69 -2.97 1.03
N PHE A 233 8.44 -2.65 1.33
CA PHE A 233 8.11 -1.64 2.32
C PHE A 233 8.71 -1.94 3.70
N ALA A 234 8.65 -3.19 4.14
CA ALA A 234 9.25 -3.60 5.41
C ALA A 234 10.78 -3.39 5.44
N ALA A 235 11.47 -3.74 4.35
CA ALA A 235 12.91 -3.53 4.22
C ALA A 235 13.25 -2.03 4.21
N PHE A 236 12.49 -1.23 3.45
CA PHE A 236 12.63 0.23 3.42
C PHE A 236 12.48 0.86 4.81
N CYS A 237 11.42 0.51 5.55
CA CYS A 237 11.20 0.99 6.91
C CYS A 237 12.33 0.57 7.86
N LYS A 238 12.80 -0.68 7.77
CA LYS A 238 13.91 -1.19 8.60
C LYS A 238 15.18 -0.38 8.36
N GLN A 239 15.56 -0.19 7.09
CA GLN A 239 16.76 0.56 6.73
C GLN A 239 16.65 2.04 7.10
N GLY A 240 15.50 2.67 6.82
CA GLY A 240 15.28 4.06 7.16
C GLY A 240 15.37 4.34 8.66
N ARG A 241 14.84 3.43 9.50
CA ARG A 241 14.96 3.56 10.96
C ARG A 241 16.39 3.35 11.47
N VAL A 242 17.20 2.52 10.81
CA VAL A 242 18.63 2.38 11.14
C VAL A 242 19.37 3.68 10.79
N TRP A 243 19.16 4.19 9.57
CA TRP A 243 19.77 5.44 9.12
C TRP A 243 19.45 6.65 10.03
N LEU A 244 18.19 6.79 10.46
CA LEU A 244 17.81 7.85 11.41
C LEU A 244 18.53 7.73 12.76
N LYS A 245 18.79 6.50 13.23
CA LYS A 245 19.51 6.30 14.49
C LYS A 245 20.98 6.69 14.35
N ASP A 246 21.61 6.30 13.26
CA ASP A 246 23.04 6.48 13.04
C ASP A 246 23.40 7.95 12.69
N GLU A 247 22.60 8.62 11.86
CA GLU A 247 22.90 9.96 11.32
C GLU A 247 22.22 11.11 12.10
N HIS A 248 21.20 10.83 12.91
CA HIS A 248 20.39 11.87 13.56
C HIS A 248 20.25 11.73 15.08
N ASP A 249 21.21 11.08 15.74
CA ASP A 249 21.30 10.96 17.20
C ASP A 249 20.03 10.34 17.82
N GLY A 250 19.47 9.33 17.16
CA GLY A 250 18.28 8.63 17.64
C GLY A 250 16.97 9.43 17.59
N ARG A 251 16.94 10.62 16.98
CA ARG A 251 15.70 11.39 16.79
C ARG A 251 14.66 10.56 16.04
N SER A 252 13.41 10.62 16.50
CA SER A 252 12.31 10.00 15.79
C SER A 252 11.92 10.86 14.58
N LEU A 253 11.25 10.29 13.58
CA LEU A 253 10.66 11.07 12.48
C LEU A 253 9.75 12.20 12.96
N LYS A 254 9.20 12.09 14.18
CA LYS A 254 8.34 13.10 14.81
C LYS A 254 9.10 14.35 15.23
N ASP A 255 10.40 14.20 15.49
CA ASP A 255 11.28 15.26 15.99
C ASP A 255 11.98 16.04 14.87
N VAL A 256 11.87 15.55 13.62
CA VAL A 256 12.46 16.18 12.43
C VAL A 256 11.47 17.22 11.88
N SER A 257 11.39 18.38 12.53
CA SER A 257 10.58 19.53 12.09
C SER A 257 11.02 20.13 10.74
N GLU A 258 12.20 19.75 10.23
CA GLU A 258 12.82 20.22 8.99
C GLU A 258 12.69 19.20 7.84
N TRP A 259 11.47 18.66 7.71
CA TRP A 259 11.10 17.60 6.78
C TRP A 259 11.48 17.80 5.30
N PRO A 260 11.41 18.99 4.66
CA PRO A 260 11.61 19.10 3.21
C PRO A 260 13.04 18.76 2.74
N ASN A 261 14.07 19.22 3.46
CA ASN A 261 15.47 19.04 3.06
C ASN A 261 15.96 17.63 3.38
N SER A 262 15.67 17.16 4.60
CA SER A 262 16.02 15.81 5.08
C SER A 262 15.33 14.71 4.27
N ARG A 263 14.11 14.96 3.76
CA ARG A 263 13.36 14.01 2.91
C ARG A 263 14.02 13.79 1.55
N GLN A 264 14.45 14.86 0.87
CA GLN A 264 15.10 14.71 -0.43
C GLN A 264 16.45 14.02 -0.30
N GLU A 265 17.17 14.32 0.77
CA GLU A 265 18.44 13.67 1.10
C GLU A 265 18.26 12.19 1.42
N PHE A 266 17.32 11.84 2.29
CA PHE A 266 16.99 10.44 2.57
C PHE A 266 16.58 9.68 1.31
N LEU A 267 15.70 10.25 0.47
CA LEU A 267 15.32 9.62 -0.80
C LEU A 267 16.50 9.48 -1.77
N ARG A 268 17.52 10.35 -1.68
CA ARG A 268 18.75 10.24 -2.47
C ARG A 268 19.60 9.07 -1.98
N GLU A 269 19.78 8.93 -0.67
CA GLU A 269 20.53 7.81 -0.08
C GLU A 269 19.86 6.46 -0.34
N VAL A 270 18.54 6.36 -0.18
CA VAL A 270 17.82 5.11 -0.49
C VAL A 270 17.97 4.73 -1.97
N ARG A 271 17.93 5.70 -2.89
CA ARG A 271 18.17 5.43 -4.33
C ARG A 271 19.56 4.84 -4.56
N LYS A 272 20.61 5.40 -3.93
CA LYS A 272 21.97 4.86 -4.01
C LYS A 272 22.02 3.42 -3.51
N TRP A 273 21.36 3.11 -2.39
CA TRP A 273 21.32 1.74 -1.85
C TRP A 273 20.66 0.78 -2.83
N THR A 274 19.49 1.13 -3.36
CA THR A 274 18.78 0.27 -4.31
C THR A 274 19.55 0.04 -5.61
N GLN A 275 20.40 0.98 -6.04
CA GLN A 275 21.29 0.79 -7.18
C GLN A 275 22.44 -0.15 -6.83
N LYS A 276 23.10 0.06 -5.69
CA LYS A 276 24.21 -0.78 -5.22
C LYS A 276 23.81 -2.24 -5.00
N THR A 277 22.60 -2.49 -4.46
CA THR A 277 22.08 -3.85 -4.28
C THR A 277 21.83 -4.54 -5.64
N LYS A 278 21.34 -3.80 -6.64
CA LYS A 278 21.18 -4.35 -8.00
C LYS A 278 22.51 -4.67 -8.67
N GLU A 279 23.55 -3.87 -8.41
CA GLU A 279 24.91 -4.11 -8.92
C GLU A 279 25.55 -5.32 -8.23
N SER A 280 25.41 -5.46 -6.90
CA SER A 280 25.93 -6.63 -6.18
C SER A 280 25.24 -7.94 -6.57
N ASP A 281 23.91 -7.92 -6.74
CA ASP A 281 23.15 -9.10 -7.17
C ASP A 281 23.48 -9.49 -8.62
N ALA A 282 23.78 -8.50 -9.47
CA ALA A 282 24.24 -8.74 -10.84
C ALA A 282 25.65 -9.35 -10.86
N ASP A 283 26.57 -8.83 -10.04
CA ASP A 283 27.94 -9.35 -9.92
C ASP A 283 27.95 -10.78 -9.34
N GLU A 284 27.14 -11.06 -8.32
CA GLU A 284 27.03 -12.40 -7.72
C GLU A 284 26.40 -13.40 -8.70
N SER A 285 25.39 -12.99 -9.47
CA SER A 285 24.81 -13.81 -10.54
C SER A 285 25.82 -14.12 -11.66
N GLN A 286 26.65 -13.14 -12.02
CA GLN A 286 27.67 -13.29 -13.06
C GLN A 286 28.85 -14.14 -12.59
N GLN A 287 29.26 -14.02 -11.33
CA GLN A 287 30.27 -14.86 -10.70
C GLN A 287 29.80 -16.32 -10.59
N ASN A 288 28.56 -16.56 -10.14
CA ASN A 288 27.99 -17.91 -10.07
C ASN A 288 27.92 -18.59 -11.45
N LYS A 289 27.69 -17.81 -12.52
CA LYS A 289 27.73 -18.31 -13.90
C LYS A 289 29.14 -18.68 -14.34
N LEU A 290 30.14 -17.85 -14.04
CA LEU A 290 31.55 -18.12 -14.31
C LEU A 290 32.05 -19.36 -13.57
N ASP A 291 31.68 -19.52 -12.30
CA ASP A 291 32.07 -20.67 -11.48
C ASP A 291 31.43 -21.98 -12.01
N ALA A 292 30.19 -21.93 -12.49
CA ALA A 292 29.53 -23.06 -13.13
C ALA A 292 30.19 -23.45 -14.47
N GLU A 293 30.58 -22.47 -15.29
CA GLU A 293 31.32 -22.72 -16.54
C GLU A 293 32.73 -23.29 -16.28
N LEU A 294 33.42 -22.80 -15.25
CA LEU A 294 34.72 -23.30 -14.82
C LEU A 294 34.62 -24.75 -14.32
N ALA A 295 33.60 -25.08 -13.54
CA ALA A 295 33.36 -26.45 -13.07
C ALA A 295 33.08 -27.43 -14.23
N GLN A 296 32.36 -26.98 -15.26
CA GLN A 296 32.14 -27.78 -16.47
C GLN A 296 33.44 -27.99 -17.26
N MET A 297 34.29 -26.97 -17.37
CA MET A 297 35.60 -27.09 -18.01
C MET A 297 36.51 -28.07 -17.26
N ILE A 298 36.60 -27.97 -15.93
CA ILE A 298 37.41 -28.88 -15.09
C ILE A 298 36.92 -30.33 -15.25
N THR A 299 35.60 -30.54 -15.28
CA THR A 299 35.01 -31.86 -15.48
C THR A 299 35.36 -32.42 -16.86
N LYS A 300 35.33 -31.59 -17.91
CA LYS A 300 35.67 -31.99 -19.28
C LYS A 300 37.14 -32.35 -19.43
N VAL A 301 38.05 -31.56 -18.85
CA VAL A 301 39.49 -31.82 -18.84
C VAL A 301 39.81 -33.13 -18.11
N ASN A 302 39.16 -33.40 -16.98
CA ASN A 302 39.35 -34.66 -16.23
C ASN A 302 38.79 -35.90 -16.97
N ILE A 303 37.81 -35.73 -17.84
CA ILE A 303 37.30 -36.81 -18.70
C ILE A 303 38.26 -37.06 -19.86
N GLU A 304 38.78 -36.01 -20.49
CA GLU A 304 39.73 -36.10 -21.60
C GLU A 304 41.11 -36.62 -21.15
N SER A 305 41.55 -36.32 -19.92
CA SER A 305 42.79 -36.85 -19.34
C SER A 305 42.72 -38.31 -18.87
N ASN A 306 41.51 -38.89 -18.82
CA ASN A 306 41.28 -40.31 -18.49
C ASN A 306 41.04 -41.17 -19.75
N LEU A 307 41.07 -40.57 -20.94
CA LEU A 307 41.05 -41.26 -22.22
C LEU A 307 42.47 -41.26 -22.80
N GLU A 308 43.18 -42.36 -22.53
CA GLU A 308 44.46 -42.86 -23.07
C GLU A 308 45.72 -42.79 -22.19
N PRO A 309 46.60 -43.84 -22.21
CA PRO A 309 46.67 -44.89 -23.23
C PRO A 309 46.56 -46.34 -22.72
N LYS A 310 45.87 -47.18 -23.50
CA LYS A 310 46.29 -48.54 -23.88
C LYS A 310 45.75 -48.89 -25.26
#